data_AF-A0A7Y2EGI0-F1
#
_entry.id   AF-A0A7Y2EGI0-F1
#
_cell.length_a   1.000
_cell.length_b   1.000
_cell.length_c   1.000
_cell.angle_alpha   90.00
_cell.angle_beta   90.00
_cell.angle_gamma   90.00
#
_symmetry.space_group_name_H-M   'P 1'
#
loop_
_entity.id
_entity.type
_entity.pdbx_description
1 polymer ?
#
loop_
_entity_poly.entity_id
_entity_poly.type
_entity_poly.pdbx_seq_one_letter_code
_entity_poly.pdbx_strand_id
1 'polypeptide(L)'
;MTTLSTEPNKLAYLFVALLVTFFAIALLVDPAADPPLGVSDLEGQVLIGAKSLVPGHNVPLDDWNPALVSPTQVALTTWAYRVFGVSLEVARSLTAGVSLLVVVLFFLLVRRMNPTVAILATALLVLNPIF
;
A
#
# COMPACT_ATOMS: atom_id res chain seq x y z
N MET A 1 -30.02 10.36 -24.61
CA MET A 1 -28.67 9.82 -24.85
C MET A 1 -27.69 10.97 -24.70
N THR A 2 -27.09 11.11 -23.53
CA THR A 2 -26.05 12.11 -23.25
C THR A 2 -24.73 11.61 -23.83
N THR A 3 -24.17 12.38 -24.74
CA THR A 3 -22.85 12.16 -25.35
C THR A 3 -21.79 12.16 -24.25
N LEU A 4 -21.23 10.99 -23.94
CA LEU A 4 -20.01 10.85 -23.15
C LEU A 4 -18.90 11.58 -23.91
N SER A 5 -18.53 12.79 -23.48
CA SER A 5 -17.35 13.46 -24.02
C SER A 5 -16.12 12.61 -23.68
N THR A 6 -15.49 12.05 -24.71
CA THR A 6 -14.30 11.20 -24.65
C THR A 6 -13.01 12.01 -24.45
N GLU A 7 -13.11 13.25 -23.96
CA GLU A 7 -11.92 14.02 -23.66
C GLU A 7 -11.28 13.47 -22.38
N PRO A 8 -10.00 13.07 -22.42
CA PRO A 8 -9.29 12.65 -21.21
C PRO A 8 -9.30 13.83 -20.22
N ASN A 9 -9.94 13.63 -19.08
CA ASN A 9 -10.05 14.65 -18.04
C ASN A 9 -8.66 14.91 -17.44
N LYS A 10 -7.94 15.89 -18.01
CA LYS A 10 -6.55 16.24 -17.66
C LYS A 10 -6.37 16.48 -16.16
N LEU A 11 -7.39 17.00 -15.49
CA LEU A 11 -7.39 17.22 -14.04
C LEU A 11 -7.31 15.90 -13.25
N ALA A 12 -7.99 14.85 -13.71
CA ALA A 12 -7.95 13.55 -13.05
C ALA A 12 -6.55 12.92 -13.16
N TYR A 13 -5.91 13.03 -14.33
CA TYR A 13 -4.54 12.54 -14.52
C TYR A 13 -3.53 13.36 -13.71
N LEU A 14 -3.69 14.69 -13.67
CA LEU A 14 -2.87 15.57 -12.83
C LEU A 14 -3.01 15.19 -11.35
N PHE A 15 -4.22 14.96 -10.86
CA PHE A 15 -4.46 14.59 -9.48
C PHE A 15 -3.83 13.24 -9.11
N VAL A 16 -3.98 12.22 -9.96
CA VAL A 16 -3.30 10.93 -9.76
C VAL A 16 -1.78 11.10 -9.83
N ALA A 17 -1.26 11.89 -10.76
CA ALA A 17 0.18 12.16 -10.87
C ALA A 17 0.72 12.86 -9.62
N LEU A 18 -0.03 13.81 -9.05
CA LEU A 18 0.31 14.46 -7.78
C LEU A 18 0.32 13.46 -6.63
N LEU A 19 -0.70 12.60 -6.51
CA LEU A 19 -0.74 11.56 -5.47
C LEU A 19 0.48 10.63 -5.54
N VAL A 20 0.83 10.15 -6.74
CA VAL A 20 2.00 9.29 -6.96
C VAL A 20 3.30 10.04 -6.65
N THR A 21 3.39 11.32 -7.02
CA THR A 21 4.58 12.15 -6.76
C THR A 21 4.76 12.41 -5.26
N PHE A 22 3.70 12.80 -4.55
CA PHE A 22 3.76 12.99 -3.10
C PHE A 22 4.08 11.69 -2.36
N PHE A 23 3.52 10.57 -2.81
CA PHE A 23 3.86 9.26 -2.27
C PHE A 23 5.36 8.93 -2.48
N ALA A 24 5.89 9.14 -3.68
CA ALA A 24 7.30 8.91 -3.96
C ALA A 24 8.22 9.80 -3.09
N ILE A 25 7.84 11.07 -2.90
CA ILE A 25 8.55 11.98 -1.99
C ILE A 25 8.46 11.49 -0.54
N ALA A 26 7.29 11.04 -0.09
CA ALA A 26 7.12 10.51 1.27
C ALA A 26 8.00 9.29 1.53
N LEU A 27 8.08 8.36 0.57
CA LEU A 27 8.99 7.20 0.66
C LEU A 27 10.48 7.60 0.71
N LEU A 28 10.86 8.73 0.10
CA LEU A 28 12.24 9.24 0.11
C LEU A 28 12.59 10.01 1.38
N VAL A 29 11.63 10.74 1.95
CA VAL A 29 11.86 11.62 3.11
C VAL A 29 11.86 10.82 4.41
N ASP A 30 11.01 9.81 4.52
CA ASP A 30 10.94 9.02 5.75
C ASP A 30 10.62 7.53 5.45
N PRO A 31 11.62 6.73 5.06
CA PRO A 31 11.46 5.29 4.88
C PRO A 31 11.11 4.56 6.19
N ALA A 32 11.20 5.25 7.33
CA ALA A 32 11.07 4.71 8.67
C ALA A 32 10.07 5.48 9.54
N ALA A 33 9.12 6.23 8.95
CA ALA A 33 8.02 6.90 9.66
C ALA A 33 7.16 5.84 10.36
N ASP A 34 7.64 5.38 11.50
CA ASP A 34 6.96 4.46 12.38
C ASP A 34 5.64 5.11 12.79
N PRO A 35 4.48 4.45 12.64
CA PRO A 35 3.40 4.74 13.56
C PRO A 35 3.98 4.55 14.97
N PRO A 36 3.60 5.38 15.97
CA PRO A 36 4.25 5.45 17.29
C PRO A 36 4.24 4.16 18.13
N LEU A 37 3.81 3.03 17.57
CA LEU A 37 3.56 1.75 18.22
C LEU A 37 4.55 0.63 17.83
N GLY A 38 5.52 0.89 16.95
CA GLY A 38 6.46 -0.15 16.49
C GLY A 38 5.78 -1.25 15.68
N VAL A 39 6.53 -2.30 15.32
CA VAL A 39 5.99 -3.47 14.59
C VAL A 39 4.97 -4.17 15.49
N SER A 40 3.69 -4.15 15.10
CA SER A 40 2.66 -4.88 15.84
C SER A 40 2.95 -6.39 15.82
N ASP A 41 2.50 -7.13 16.83
CA ASP A 41 2.70 -8.59 16.87
C ASP A 41 2.22 -9.28 15.58
N LEU A 42 1.12 -8.81 14.99
CA LEU A 42 0.59 -9.31 13.73
C LEU A 42 1.49 -8.98 12.54
N GLU A 43 2.01 -7.75 12.47
CA GLU A 43 2.97 -7.36 11.44
C GLU A 43 4.23 -8.24 11.55
N GLY A 44 4.77 -8.41 12.75
CA GLY A 44 5.92 -9.27 13.02
C GLY A 44 5.70 -10.70 12.51
N GLN A 45 4.52 -11.28 12.78
CA GLN A 45 4.16 -12.61 12.28
C GLN A 45 4.10 -12.69 10.75
N VAL A 46 3.62 -11.64 10.07
CA VAL A 46 3.63 -11.57 8.60
C VAL A 46 5.07 -11.49 8.07
N LEU A 47 5.93 -10.68 8.68
CA LEU A 47 7.31 -10.50 8.24
C LEU A 47 8.15 -11.77 8.45
N ILE A 48 8.00 -12.43 9.59
CA ILE A 48 8.66 -13.69 9.94
C ILE A 48 8.21 -14.79 8.97
N GLY A 49 6.90 -14.93 8.76
CA GLY A 49 6.34 -15.89 7.81
C GLY A 49 6.77 -15.63 6.37
N ALA A 50 6.87 -14.37 5.95
CA ALA A 50 7.36 -14.04 4.62
C ALA A 50 8.85 -14.37 4.46
N LYS A 51 9.65 -14.07 5.48
CA LYS A 51 11.10 -14.36 5.50
C LYS A 51 11.38 -15.87 5.46
N SER A 52 10.59 -16.69 6.16
CA SER A 52 10.77 -18.16 6.17
C SER A 52 10.52 -18.81 4.81
N LEU A 53 9.74 -18.16 3.93
CA LEU A 53 9.42 -18.62 2.57
C LEU A 53 10.41 -18.10 1.51
N VAL A 54 11.43 -17.32 1.90
CA VAL A 54 12.50 -16.84 1.02
C VAL A 54 13.69 -17.80 1.09
N PRO A 55 14.16 -18.36 -0.05
CA PRO A 55 15.32 -19.25 -0.06
C PRO A 55 16.55 -18.63 0.61
N GLY A 56 17.26 -19.41 1.41
CA GLY A 56 18.49 -18.98 2.11
C GLY A 56 18.28 -18.30 3.46
N HIS A 57 17.03 -18.09 3.89
CA HIS A 57 16.71 -17.59 5.22
C HIS A 57 16.15 -18.72 6.09
N ASN A 58 16.88 -19.10 7.14
CA ASN A 58 16.40 -20.05 8.14
C ASN A 58 15.76 -19.28 9.29
N VAL A 59 14.44 -19.35 9.38
CA VAL A 59 13.66 -18.77 10.48
C VAL A 59 13.18 -19.94 11.35
N PRO A 60 13.40 -19.89 12.68
CA PRO A 60 12.86 -20.92 13.57
C PRO A 60 11.34 -21.04 13.41
N LEU A 61 10.84 -22.27 13.27
CA LEU A 61 9.41 -22.54 13.10
C LEU A 61 8.58 -22.10 14.32
N ASP A 62 9.20 -22.03 15.50
CA ASP A 62 8.55 -21.61 16.75
C ASP A 62 8.22 -20.12 16.77
N ASP A 63 8.87 -19.31 15.91
CA ASP A 63 8.66 -17.87 15.85
C ASP A 63 7.48 -17.47 14.95
N TRP A 64 6.94 -18.41 14.15
CA TRP A 64 5.87 -18.15 13.19
C TRP A 64 4.62 -18.98 13.45
N ASN A 65 3.48 -18.31 13.64
CA ASN A 65 2.17 -18.92 13.74
C ASN A 65 1.31 -18.59 12.50
N PRO A 66 1.11 -19.55 11.58
CA PRO A 66 0.34 -19.33 10.35
C PRO A 66 -1.16 -19.10 10.60
N ALA A 67 -1.69 -19.43 11.79
CA ALA A 67 -3.10 -19.21 12.12
C ALA A 67 -3.44 -17.74 12.42
N LEU A 68 -2.44 -16.90 12.69
CA LEU A 68 -2.63 -15.49 13.06
C LEU A 68 -2.58 -14.54 11.86
N VAL A 69 -2.16 -15.02 10.68
CA VAL A 69 -1.87 -14.17 9.53
C VAL A 69 -2.59 -14.63 8.28
N SER A 70 -2.95 -13.67 7.42
CA SER A 70 -3.55 -13.98 6.13
C SER A 70 -2.52 -14.59 5.18
N PRO A 71 -2.79 -15.76 4.55
CA PRO A 71 -1.88 -16.36 3.58
C PRO A 71 -1.56 -15.44 2.40
N THR A 72 -2.52 -14.59 2.02
CA THR A 72 -2.36 -13.64 0.91
C THR A 72 -1.36 -12.53 1.24
N GLN A 73 -1.39 -12.01 2.47
CA GLN A 73 -0.43 -11.00 2.93
C GLN A 73 0.98 -11.58 2.97
N VAL A 74 1.13 -12.77 3.54
CA VAL A 74 2.43 -13.47 3.60
C VAL A 74 2.97 -13.75 2.19
N ALA A 75 2.13 -14.21 1.26
CA ALA A 75 2.54 -14.47 -0.11
C ALA A 75 2.99 -13.18 -0.84
N LEU A 76 2.28 -12.08 -0.66
CA LEU A 76 2.63 -10.80 -1.27
C LEU A 76 3.96 -10.26 -0.72
N THR A 77 4.15 -10.29 0.60
CA THR A 77 5.40 -9.88 1.25
C THR A 77 6.56 -10.78 0.86
N THR A 78 6.34 -12.10 0.75
CA THR A 78 7.35 -13.06 0.28
C THR A 78 7.77 -12.73 -1.15
N TRP A 79 6.82 -12.43 -2.03
CA TRP A 79 7.11 -12.02 -3.40
C TRP A 79 7.95 -10.75 -3.43
N ALA A 80 7.59 -9.73 -2.64
CA ALA A 80 8.35 -8.49 -2.55
C ALA A 80 9.79 -8.75 -2.06
N TYR A 81 9.97 -9.59 -1.04
CA TYR A 81 11.29 -9.96 -0.55
C TYR A 81 12.15 -10.71 -1.57
N ARG A 82 11.55 -11.54 -2.42
CA ARG A 82 12.29 -12.23 -3.50
C ARG A 82 12.77 -11.27 -4.57
N VAL A 83 12.03 -10.19 -4.83
CA VAL A 83 12.36 -9.22 -5.89
C VAL A 83 13.31 -8.12 -5.39
N PHE A 84 13.08 -7.61 -4.18
CA PHE A 84 13.77 -6.43 -3.65
C PHE A 84 14.71 -6.72 -2.48
N GLY A 85 14.75 -7.97 -2.00
CA GLY A 85 15.50 -8.37 -0.81
C GLY A 85 14.66 -8.30 0.47
N VAL A 86 15.10 -9.04 1.49
CA VAL A 86 14.46 -9.09 2.82
C VAL A 86 14.87 -7.85 3.60
N SER A 87 13.95 -6.92 3.80
CA SER A 87 14.16 -5.71 4.61
C SER A 87 12.82 -5.19 5.14
N LEU A 88 12.84 -4.49 6.27
CA LEU A 88 11.64 -3.90 6.86
C LEU A 88 11.08 -2.80 5.96
N GLU A 89 11.97 -2.05 5.32
CA GLU A 89 11.67 -0.97 4.37
C GLU A 89 10.90 -1.50 3.15
N VAL A 90 11.26 -2.68 2.63
CA VAL A 90 10.52 -3.33 1.52
C VAL A 90 9.12 -3.72 1.96
N ALA A 91 8.94 -4.27 3.17
CA ALA A 91 7.61 -4.63 3.65
C ALA A 91 6.72 -3.39 3.88
N ARG A 92 7.28 -2.31 4.42
CA ARG A 92 6.55 -1.05 4.65
C ARG A 92 6.20 -0.35 3.35
N SER A 93 7.14 -0.26 2.41
CA SER A 93 6.88 0.32 1.09
C SER A 93 5.83 -0.48 0.31
N LEU A 94 5.77 -1.81 0.48
CA LEU A 94 4.69 -2.63 -0.06
C LEU A 94 3.33 -2.24 0.52
N THR A 95 3.20 -2.15 1.84
CA THR A 95 1.95 -1.73 2.51
C THR A 95 1.53 -0.34 2.05
N ALA A 96 2.47 0.60 2.03
CA ALA A 96 2.23 1.96 1.56
C ALA A 96 1.79 1.99 0.09
N GLY A 97 2.40 1.15 -0.76
CA GLY A 97 2.04 1.01 -2.17
C GLY A 97 0.64 0.41 -2.37
N VAL A 98 0.25 -0.55 -1.55
CA VAL A 98 -1.12 -1.10 -1.55
C VAL A 98 -2.13 -0.03 -1.10
N SER A 99 -1.83 0.74 -0.05
CA SER A 99 -2.69 1.87 0.36
C SER A 99 -2.85 2.90 -0.76
N LEU A 100 -1.76 3.30 -1.42
CA LEU A 100 -1.83 4.19 -2.57
C LEU A 100 -2.69 3.61 -3.70
N LEU A 101 -2.54 2.32 -4.01
CA LEU A 101 -3.34 1.65 -5.02
C LEU A 101 -4.83 1.72 -4.67
N VAL A 102 -5.20 1.47 -3.41
CA VAL A 102 -6.59 1.59 -2.95
C VAL A 102 -7.11 3.01 -3.11
N VAL A 103 -6.33 4.02 -2.72
CA VAL A 103 -6.69 5.45 -2.87
C VAL A 103 -6.91 5.81 -4.34
N VAL A 104 -6.01 5.38 -5.24
CA VAL A 104 -6.14 5.63 -6.68
C VAL A 104 -7.36 4.92 -7.25
N LEU A 105 -7.58 3.64 -6.93
CA LEU A 105 -8.76 2.89 -7.39
C LEU A 105 -10.06 3.51 -6.87
N PHE A 106 -10.08 3.96 -5.62
CA PHE A 106 -11.21 4.66 -5.03
C PHE A 106 -11.53 5.95 -5.79
N PHE A 107 -10.51 6.80 -6.03
CA PHE A 107 -10.68 8.01 -6.84
C PHE A 107 -11.22 7.69 -8.25
N LEU A 108 -10.65 6.68 -8.91
CA LEU A 108 -11.06 6.26 -10.25
C LEU A 108 -12.49 5.70 -10.31
N LEU A 109 -12.97 5.12 -9.22
CA LEU A 109 -14.36 4.65 -9.07
C LEU A 109 -15.31 5.83 -8.87
N VAL A 110 -15.05 6.70 -7.89
CA VAL A 110 -15.95 7.82 -7.53
C VAL A 110 -16.01 8.88 -8.63
N ARG A 111 -14.91 9.12 -9.36
CA ARG A 111 -14.88 10.11 -10.46
C ARG A 111 -15.88 9.80 -11.57
N ARG A 112 -16.32 8.54 -11.71
CA ARG A 112 -17.34 8.16 -12.70
C ARG A 112 -18.69 8.82 -12.43
N MET A 113 -18.95 9.20 -11.18
CA MET A 113 -20.18 9.88 -10.76
C MET A 113 -19.99 11.39 -10.80
N ASN A 114 -18.96 11.91 -10.11
CA ASN A 114 -18.66 13.33 -10.07
C ASN A 114 -17.16 13.56 -9.75
N PRO A 115 -16.39 14.24 -10.62
CA PRO A 115 -14.95 14.41 -10.42
C PRO A 115 -14.60 15.29 -9.21
N THR A 116 -15.40 16.32 -8.91
CA THR A 116 -15.18 17.21 -7.76
C THR A 116 -15.40 16.47 -6.45
N VAL A 117 -16.46 15.67 -6.37
CA VAL A 117 -16.75 14.81 -5.21
C VAL A 117 -15.65 13.77 -5.02
N ALA A 118 -15.12 13.21 -6.11
CA ALA A 118 -14.03 12.24 -6.04
C ALA A 118 -12.77 12.83 -5.41
N ILE A 119 -12.38 14.07 -5.77
CA ILE A 119 -11.22 14.74 -5.17
C ILE A 119 -11.43 14.90 -3.65
N LEU A 120 -12.58 15.43 -3.23
CA LEU A 120 -12.88 15.65 -1.81
C LEU A 120 -12.94 14.33 -1.03
N ALA A 121 -13.63 13.32 -1.57
CA ALA A 121 -13.74 12.01 -0.92
C ALA A 121 -12.36 11.34 -0.79
N THR A 122 -11.51 11.46 -1.81
CA THR A 122 -10.16 10.90 -1.79
C THR A 122 -9.27 11.65 -0.80
N ALA A 123 -9.36 12.98 -0.73
CA ALA A 123 -8.65 13.77 0.26
C ALA A 123 -9.05 13.39 1.69
N LEU A 124 -10.35 13.18 1.94
CA LEU A 124 -10.84 12.71 3.23
C LEU A 124 -10.35 11.30 3.56
N LEU A 125 -10.27 10.41 2.57
CA LEU A 125 -9.75 9.05 2.75
C LEU A 125 -8.26 9.07 3.14
N VAL A 126 -7.45 9.89 2.49
CA VAL A 126 -6.00 10.00 2.76
C VAL A 126 -5.70 10.62 4.12
N LEU A 127 -6.58 11.50 4.62
CA LEU A 127 -6.44 12.09 5.96
C LEU A 127 -6.97 11.19 7.08
N ASN A 128 -7.57 10.05 6.76
CA ASN A 128 -8.12 9.15 7.76
C ASN A 128 -6.99 8.34 8.40
N PRO A 129 -6.75 8.46 9.73
CA PRO A 129 -5.65 7.77 10.41
C PRO A 129 -5.81 6.24 10.49
N ILE A 130 -6.95 5.72 10.04
CA ILE A 130 -7.20 4.27 9.93
C ILE A 130 -6.57 3.69 8.65
N PHE A 131 -6.27 4.55 7.66
CA PHE A 131 -5.73 4.19 6.35
C PHE A 131 -4.27 4.60 6.20
#